data_AF-A0A023FPB3-F1
#
_entry.id   AF-A0A023FPB3-F1
#
_cell.length_a   1.000
_cell.length_b   1.000
_cell.length_c   1.000
_cell.angle_alpha   90.00
_cell.angle_beta   90.00
_cell.angle_gamma   90.00
#
_symmetry.space_group_name_H-M   'P 1'
#
loop_
_entity.id
_entity.type
_entity.pdbx_description
1 polymer ?
#
loop_
_entity_poly.entity_id
_entity_poly.type
_entity_poly.pdbx_seq_one_letter_code
_entity_poly.pdbx_strand_id
1 'polypeptide(L)'
;MFPLYVWAVGILAAGQSSTMTGTYSGQFIMEGFLNLPISRWLRVLITRLIAIAPTILCAVFGDIGQLSGMNDLLNALMSLQLPFALIPTLTFTTSASFMGDFKNGTLTKVGASLLSMVVIGINLYFVSNFVSESL
;
A
#
# COMPACT_ATOMS: atom_id res chain seq x y z
N MET A 1 15.36 -14.38 -26.04
CA MET A 1 14.94 -12.97 -26.25
C MET A 1 13.45 -12.75 -25.99
N PHE A 2 12.56 -13.64 -26.45
CA PHE A 2 11.11 -13.57 -26.16
C PHE A 2 10.74 -13.35 -24.66
N PRO A 3 11.37 -14.03 -23.67
CA PRO A 3 11.05 -13.81 -22.26
C PRO A 3 11.38 -12.40 -21.75
N LEU A 4 12.42 -11.76 -22.29
CA LEU A 4 12.82 -10.40 -21.90
C LEU A 4 11.80 -9.36 -22.38
N TYR A 5 11.22 -9.55 -23.56
CA TYR A 5 10.16 -8.67 -24.05
C TYR A 5 8.88 -8.78 -23.23
N VAL A 6 8.49 -10.00 -22.87
CA VAL A 6 7.33 -10.23 -21.99
C VAL A 6 7.56 -9.60 -20.62
N TRP A 7 8.77 -9.75 -20.06
CA TRP A 7 9.14 -9.11 -18.80
C TRP A 7 9.11 -7.58 -18.87
N ALA A 8 9.70 -6.98 -19.92
CA ALA A 8 9.71 -5.54 -20.10
C ALA A 8 8.30 -4.96 -20.24
N VAL A 9 7.44 -5.60 -21.03
CA VAL A 9 6.02 -5.22 -21.15
C VAL A 9 5.29 -5.38 -19.82
N GLY A 10 5.59 -6.45 -19.06
CA GLY A 10 5.04 -6.68 -17.73
C GLY A 10 5.38 -5.57 -16.73
N ILE A 11 6.64 -5.13 -16.68
CA ILE A 11 7.07 -4.02 -15.82
C ILE A 11 6.37 -2.70 -16.23
N LEU A 12 6.26 -2.46 -17.54
CA LEU A 12 5.56 -1.28 -18.06
C LEU A 12 4.07 -1.30 -17.68
N ALA A 13 3.40 -2.43 -17.85
CA ALA A 13 2.00 -2.62 -17.50
C ALA A 13 1.76 -2.49 -15.98
N ALA A 14 2.63 -3.05 -15.15
CA ALA A 14 2.56 -2.92 -13.70
C ALA A 14 2.67 -1.45 -13.24
N GLY A 15 3.56 -0.67 -13.87
CA GLY A 15 3.71 0.75 -13.59
C GLY A 15 2.44 1.57 -13.92
N GLN A 16 1.76 1.26 -15.02
CA GLN A 16 0.50 1.93 -15.39
C GLN A 16 -0.62 1.59 -14.41
N SER A 17 -0.76 0.32 -14.02
CA SER A 17 -1.76 -0.13 -13.05
C SER A 17 -1.61 0.57 -11.70
N SER A 18 -0.39 0.62 -11.15
CA SER A 18 -0.11 1.31 -9.87
C SER A 18 -0.49 2.79 -9.90
N THR A 19 -0.29 3.46 -11.03
CA THR A 19 -0.62 4.88 -11.19
C THR A 19 -2.12 5.13 -11.14
N MET A 20 -2.88 4.30 -11.85
CA MET A 20 -4.33 4.43 -11.87
C MET A 20 -4.89 4.23 -10.46
N THR A 21 -4.54 3.12 -9.80
CA THR A 21 -4.97 2.82 -8.43
C THR A 21 -4.54 3.90 -7.44
N GLY A 22 -3.29 4.36 -7.50
CA GLY A 22 -2.78 5.40 -6.60
C GLY A 22 -3.55 6.72 -6.70
N THR A 23 -3.93 7.15 -7.91
CA THR A 23 -4.67 8.41 -8.11
C THR A 23 -6.10 8.35 -7.60
N TYR A 24 -6.77 7.21 -7.76
CA TYR A 24 -8.13 7.00 -7.25
C TYR A 24 -8.14 6.79 -5.74
N SER A 25 -7.27 5.93 -5.20
CA SER A 25 -7.15 5.73 -3.75
C SER A 25 -6.77 7.04 -3.04
N GLY A 26 -5.83 7.80 -3.60
CA GLY A 26 -5.47 9.12 -3.11
C GLY A 26 -6.62 10.12 -3.17
N GLN A 27 -7.50 10.02 -4.18
CA GLN A 27 -8.72 10.84 -4.26
C GLN A 27 -9.63 10.60 -3.07
N PHE A 28 -10.00 9.33 -2.83
CA PHE A 28 -10.92 8.98 -1.75
C PHE A 28 -10.36 9.35 -0.38
N ILE A 29 -9.05 9.22 -0.19
CA ILE A 29 -8.41 9.60 1.08
C ILE A 29 -8.41 11.13 1.25
N MET A 30 -7.99 11.88 0.23
CA MET A 30 -7.89 13.35 0.32
C MET A 30 -9.26 14.03 0.46
N GLU A 31 -10.26 13.58 -0.30
CA GLU A 31 -11.60 14.15 -0.26
C GLU A 31 -12.39 13.63 0.95
N GLY A 32 -12.23 12.35 1.32
CA GLY A 32 -12.95 11.75 2.44
C GLY A 32 -12.39 12.11 3.82
N PHE A 33 -11.08 11.97 4.04
CA PHE A 33 -10.46 12.18 5.35
C PHE A 33 -9.95 13.61 5.58
N LEU A 34 -9.40 14.25 4.54
CA LEU A 34 -8.74 15.56 4.66
C LEU A 34 -9.61 16.73 4.14
N ASN A 35 -10.74 16.44 3.47
CA ASN A 35 -11.58 17.43 2.77
C ASN A 35 -10.77 18.41 1.89
N LEU A 36 -9.74 17.91 1.19
CA LEU A 36 -8.87 18.70 0.30
C LEU A 36 -9.24 18.49 -1.17
N PRO A 37 -9.99 19.42 -1.80
CA PRO A 37 -10.35 19.33 -3.22
C PRO A 37 -9.17 19.76 -4.11
N ILE A 38 -8.21 18.86 -4.30
CA ILE A 38 -7.07 19.07 -5.21
C ILE A 38 -7.43 18.54 -6.61
N SER A 39 -7.11 19.31 -7.65
CA SER A 39 -7.32 18.90 -9.04
C SER A 39 -6.49 17.64 -9.42
N ARG A 40 -7.09 16.75 -10.20
CA ARG A 40 -6.54 15.41 -10.53
C ARG A 40 -5.11 15.47 -11.07
N TRP A 41 -4.84 16.41 -11.99
CA TRP A 41 -3.50 16.54 -12.60
C TRP A 41 -2.43 16.94 -11.59
N LEU A 42 -2.75 17.90 -10.70
CA LEU A 42 -1.83 18.35 -9.66
C LEU A 42 -1.53 17.23 -8.65
N ARG A 43 -2.56 16.44 -8.28
CA ARG A 43 -2.40 15.27 -7.40
C ARG A 43 -1.45 14.24 -8.01
N VAL A 44 -1.60 13.91 -9.30
CA VAL A 44 -0.71 12.96 -9.99
C VAL A 44 0.72 13.49 -10.03
N LEU A 45 0.89 14.78 -10.34
CA LEU A 45 2.21 15.40 -10.44
C LEU A 45 2.94 15.40 -9.11
N ILE A 46 2.28 15.82 -8.02
CA ILE A 46 2.88 15.86 -6.67
C ILE A 46 3.27 14.45 -6.22
N THR A 47 2.34 13.50 -6.28
CA THR A 47 2.60 12.11 -5.81
C THR A 47 3.69 11.42 -6.62
N ARG A 48 3.75 11.64 -7.93
CA ARG A 48 4.83 11.11 -8.76
C ARG A 48 6.17 11.79 -8.52
N LEU A 49 6.20 13.10 -8.32
CA LEU A 49 7.44 13.80 -7.98
C LEU A 49 8.01 13.28 -6.66
N ILE A 50 7.17 13.13 -5.63
CA ILE A 50 7.59 12.60 -4.32
C ILE A 50 8.11 11.16 -4.44
N ALA A 51 7.50 10.33 -5.28
CA ALA A 51 7.95 8.94 -5.48
C ALA A 51 9.24 8.83 -6.33
N ILE A 52 9.34 9.61 -7.39
CA ILE A 52 10.43 9.52 -8.36
C ILE A 52 11.68 10.26 -7.88
N ALA A 53 11.54 11.40 -7.20
CA ALA A 53 12.66 12.21 -6.74
C ALA A 53 13.71 11.43 -5.91
N PRO A 54 13.35 10.70 -4.82
CA PRO A 54 14.33 9.93 -4.05
C PRO A 54 14.95 8.79 -4.86
N THR A 55 14.17 8.20 -5.78
CA THR A 55 14.65 7.12 -6.66
C THR A 55 15.70 7.64 -7.65
N ILE A 56 15.46 8.79 -8.28
CA ILE A 56 16.43 9.42 -9.20
C ILE A 56 17.69 9.85 -8.42
N LEU A 57 17.52 10.45 -7.24
CA LEU A 57 18.65 10.86 -6.41
C LEU A 57 19.54 9.65 -6.03
N CYS A 58 18.93 8.54 -5.60
CA CYS A 58 19.69 7.31 -5.32
C CYS A 58 20.33 6.72 -6.59
N ALA A 59 19.68 6.81 -7.75
CA ALA A 59 20.25 6.30 -9.00
C ALA A 59 21.44 7.13 -9.51
N VAL A 60 21.47 8.44 -9.22
CA VAL A 60 22.53 9.35 -9.68
C VAL A 60 23.70 9.40 -8.69
N PHE A 61 23.42 9.35 -7.39
CA PHE A 61 24.43 9.54 -6.33
C PHE A 61 24.73 8.30 -5.51
N GLY A 62 23.93 7.24 -5.63
CA GLY A 62 23.97 6.08 -4.74
C GLY A 62 24.49 4.81 -5.38
N ASP A 63 24.76 3.83 -4.51
CA ASP A 63 25.19 2.47 -4.85
C ASP A 63 23.99 1.50 -4.77
N ILE A 64 24.04 0.34 -5.45
CA ILE A 64 22.88 -0.60 -5.56
C ILE A 64 22.34 -1.01 -4.18
N GLY A 65 23.20 -1.07 -3.16
CA GLY A 65 22.81 -1.38 -1.77
C GLY A 65 21.87 -0.35 -1.13
N GLN A 66 21.96 0.93 -1.51
CA GLN A 66 21.05 1.97 -1.00
C GLN A 66 19.64 1.85 -1.61
N LEU A 67 19.54 1.32 -2.84
CA LEU A 67 18.25 1.05 -3.48
C LEU A 67 17.51 -0.10 -2.79
N SER A 68 18.23 -1.15 -2.38
CA SER A 68 17.64 -2.27 -1.63
C SER A 68 17.14 -1.82 -0.27
N GLY A 69 17.95 -1.06 0.48
CA GLY A 69 17.52 -0.50 1.77
C GLY A 69 16.29 0.40 1.66
N MET A 70 16.18 1.19 0.59
CA MET A 70 14.98 2.00 0.32
C MET A 70 13.74 1.12 0.07
N ASN A 71 13.88 0.02 -0.67
CA ASN A 71 12.78 -0.92 -0.90
C ASN A 71 12.36 -1.61 0.40
N ASP A 72 13.31 -2.02 1.24
CA ASP A 72 13.00 -2.67 2.52
C ASP A 72 12.28 -1.70 3.48
N LEU A 73 12.72 -0.44 3.52
CA LEU A 73 12.03 0.63 4.25
C LEU A 73 10.59 0.87 3.74
N LEU A 74 10.39 0.89 2.42
CA LEU A 74 9.05 1.04 1.84
C LEU A 74 8.15 -0.13 2.20
N ASN A 75 8.67 -1.36 2.17
CA ASN A 75 7.91 -2.55 2.60
C ASN A 75 7.59 -2.50 4.09
N ALA A 76 8.52 -2.05 4.93
CA ALA A 76 8.29 -1.86 6.36
C ALA A 76 7.18 -0.81 6.62
N LEU A 77 7.22 0.33 5.92
CA LEU A 77 6.15 1.35 6.00
C LEU A 77 4.79 0.81 5.56
N MET A 78 4.74 0.02 4.48
CA MET A 78 3.50 -0.60 4.01
C MET A 78 2.93 -1.59 5.04
N SER A 79 3.79 -2.40 5.66
CA SER A 79 3.38 -3.36 6.69
C SER A 79 2.81 -2.67 7.94
N LEU A 80 3.32 -1.50 8.30
CA LEU A 80 2.80 -0.67 9.39
C LEU A 80 1.41 -0.10 9.08
N GLN A 81 1.11 0.22 7.81
CA GLN A 81 -0.16 0.83 7.39
C GLN A 81 -1.31 -0.20 7.30
N LEU A 82 -1.02 -1.46 7.01
CA LEU A 82 -2.03 -2.51 6.80
C LEU A 82 -3.02 -2.69 7.96
N PRO A 83 -2.61 -2.76 9.24
CA PRO A 83 -3.54 -2.88 10.36
C PRO A 83 -4.54 -1.72 10.44
N PHE A 84 -4.10 -0.49 10.15
CA PHE A 84 -4.95 0.70 10.18
C PHE A 84 -6.02 0.69 9.08
N ALA A 85 -5.80 -0.01 7.97
CA ALA A 85 -6.82 -0.22 6.94
C ALA A 85 -7.71 -1.44 7.24
N LEU A 86 -7.14 -2.54 7.74
CA LEU A 86 -7.85 -3.80 7.99
C LEU A 86 -8.82 -3.73 9.18
N ILE A 87 -8.43 -3.10 10.29
CA ILE A 87 -9.27 -3.06 11.50
C ILE A 87 -10.58 -2.30 11.26
N PRO A 88 -10.58 -1.07 10.67
CA PRO A 88 -11.82 -0.35 10.38
C PRO A 88 -12.68 -1.07 9.35
N THR A 89 -12.08 -1.63 8.29
CA THR A 89 -12.85 -2.35 7.25
C THR A 89 -13.57 -3.57 7.81
N LEU A 90 -12.91 -4.36 8.67
CA LEU A 90 -13.58 -5.45 9.39
C LEU A 90 -14.68 -4.98 10.32
N THR A 91 -14.44 -3.87 11.04
CA THR A 91 -15.42 -3.31 11.97
C THR A 91 -16.67 -2.81 11.24
N PHE A 92 -16.49 -2.10 10.12
CA PHE A 92 -17.60 -1.58 9.31
C PHE A 92 -18.37 -2.70 8.60
N THR A 93 -17.69 -3.68 8.01
CA THR A 93 -18.34 -4.80 7.31
C THR A 93 -19.09 -5.76 8.26
N THR A 94 -18.71 -5.79 9.54
CA THR A 94 -19.36 -6.61 10.57
C THR A 94 -20.50 -5.88 11.28
N SER A 95 -20.55 -4.55 11.21
CA SER A 95 -21.55 -3.75 11.91
C SER A 95 -22.88 -3.74 11.17
N ALA A 96 -23.94 -4.18 11.84
CA ALA A 96 -25.31 -4.11 11.34
C ALA A 96 -25.78 -2.66 11.13
N SER A 97 -25.16 -1.68 11.82
CA SER A 97 -25.48 -0.26 11.67
C SER A 97 -25.06 0.29 10.31
N PHE A 98 -23.95 -0.20 9.73
CA PHE A 98 -23.42 0.30 8.46
C PHE A 98 -23.83 -0.56 7.25
N MET A 99 -23.90 -1.89 7.41
CA MET A 99 -24.20 -2.82 6.31
C MET A 99 -25.67 -3.27 6.24
N GLY A 100 -26.48 -2.98 7.27
CA GLY A 100 -27.87 -3.40 7.34
C GLY A 100 -28.04 -4.90 7.13
N ASP A 101 -28.87 -5.27 6.15
CA ASP A 101 -29.18 -6.66 5.79
C ASP A 101 -28.03 -7.39 5.08
N PHE A 102 -27.03 -6.66 4.56
CA PHE A 102 -25.85 -7.22 3.89
C PHE A 102 -24.67 -7.46 4.84
N LYS A 103 -24.93 -7.57 6.15
CA LYS A 103 -23.89 -7.83 7.15
C LYS A 103 -23.19 -9.17 6.89
N ASN A 104 -21.90 -9.22 7.23
CA ASN A 104 -21.17 -10.48 7.16
C ASN A 104 -21.79 -11.56 8.05
N GLY A 105 -21.96 -12.76 7.50
CA GLY A 105 -22.36 -13.94 8.27
C GLY A 105 -21.30 -14.29 9.32
N THR A 106 -21.71 -14.98 10.38
CA THR A 106 -20.83 -15.32 11.51
C THR A 106 -19.59 -16.11 11.08
N LEU A 107 -19.72 -16.97 10.06
CA LEU A 107 -18.60 -17.73 9.49
C LEU A 107 -17.59 -16.82 8.76
N THR A 108 -18.06 -15.91 7.91
CA THR A 108 -17.20 -14.94 7.23
C THR A 108 -16.54 -13.98 8.21
N LYS A 109 -17.25 -13.57 9.28
CA LYS A 109 -16.69 -12.75 10.35
C LYS A 109 -15.53 -13.45 11.06
N VAL A 110 -15.74 -14.70 11.49
CA VAL A 110 -14.69 -15.48 12.19
C VAL A 110 -13.51 -15.74 11.25
N GLY A 111 -13.77 -16.13 9.99
CA GLY A 111 -12.73 -16.35 8.99
C GLY A 111 -11.91 -15.09 8.69
N ALA A 112 -12.57 -13.96 8.44
CA ALA A 112 -11.91 -12.70 8.16
C ALA A 112 -11.15 -12.17 9.39
N SER A 113 -11.69 -12.32 10.60
CA SER A 113 -11.01 -11.95 11.84
C SER A 113 -9.75 -12.79 12.08
N LEU A 114 -9.81 -14.11 11.84
CA LEU A 114 -8.64 -14.99 11.97
C LEU A 114 -7.58 -14.64 10.92
N LEU A 115 -7.98 -14.46 9.66
CA LEU A 115 -7.08 -14.09 8.58
C LEU A 115 -6.39 -12.75 8.87
N SER A 116 -7.14 -11.74 9.30
CA SER A 116 -6.56 -10.44 9.65
C SER A 116 -5.64 -10.51 10.87
N MET A 117 -5.95 -11.35 11.87
CA MET A 117 -5.05 -11.57 13.00
C MET A 117 -3.72 -12.19 12.55
N VAL A 118 -3.75 -13.17 11.64
CA VAL A 118 -2.55 -13.77 11.04
C VAL A 118 -1.75 -12.74 10.23
N VAL A 119 -2.42 -11.98 9.36
CA VAL A 119 -1.76 -10.95 8.53
C VAL A 119 -1.11 -9.89 9.40
N ILE A 120 -1.81 -9.37 10.41
CA ILE A 120 -1.26 -8.37 11.33
C ILE A 120 -0.08 -8.96 12.11
N GLY A 121 -0.17 -10.21 12.57
CA GLY A 121 0.94 -10.90 13.24
C GLY A 121 2.18 -11.03 12.36
N ILE A 122 2.03 -11.42 11.10
CA ILE A 122 3.14 -11.52 10.13
C ILE A 122 3.76 -10.14 9.87
N ASN A 123 2.93 -9.10 9.68
CA ASN A 123 3.43 -7.74 9.44
C ASN A 123 4.18 -7.20 10.66
N LEU A 124 3.67 -7.43 11.88
CA LEU A 124 4.36 -7.04 13.12
C LEU A 124 5.70 -7.78 13.28
N TYR A 125 5.74 -9.07 12.97
CA TYR A 125 6.99 -9.83 12.97
C TYR A 125 8.00 -9.27 11.96
N PHE A 126 7.55 -8.97 10.73
CA PHE A 126 8.38 -8.38 9.70
C PHE A 126 8.95 -7.02 10.14
N VAL A 127 8.13 -6.13 10.68
CA VAL A 127 8.57 -4.82 11.21
C VAL A 127 9.54 -5.01 12.37
N SER A 128 9.25 -5.90 13.32
CA SER A 128 10.15 -6.15 14.45
C SER A 128 11.50 -6.65 13.99
N ASN A 129 11.54 -7.57 13.02
CA ASN A 129 12.78 -8.09 12.47
C ASN A 129 13.55 -6.99 11.73
N PHE A 130 12.87 -6.22 10.88
CA PHE A 130 13.47 -5.09 10.18
C PHE A 130 14.07 -4.06 11.14
N VAL A 131 13.37 -3.72 12.24
CA VAL A 131 13.87 -2.81 13.28
C VAL A 131 15.05 -3.42 14.02
N SER A 132 15.04 -4.72 14.36
CA SER A 132 16.16 -5.38 15.03
C SER A 132 17.40 -5.53 14.15
N GLU A 133 17.25 -5.64 12.83
CA GLU A 133 18.36 -5.75 11.87
C GLU A 133 18.95 -4.38 11.49
N SER A 134 18.18 -3.31 11.70
CA SER A 134 18.60 -1.93 11.42
C SER A 134 19.16 -1.16 12.63
N LEU A 135 19.10 -1.73 13.84
CA LEU A 135 19.64 -1.19 15.10
C LEU A 135 20.93 -1.91 15.50
#